data_AF-A0A2W0A3W4-F1
#
_entry.id   AF-A0A2W0A3W4-F1
#
_cell.length_a   1.000
_cell.length_b   1.000
_cell.length_c   1.000
_cell.angle_alpha   90.00
_cell.angle_beta   90.00
_cell.angle_gamma   90.00
#
_symmetry.space_group_name_H-M   'P 1'
#
loop_
_entity.id
_entity.type
_entity.pdbx_description
1 polymer ?
#
loop_
_entity_poly.entity_id
_entity_poly.type
_entity_poly.pdbx_seq_one_letter_code
_entity_poly.pdbx_strand_id
1 'polypeptide(L)'
;MLLAWLCLCGLQTAIAQGHDLDVAVVVHPDTPVSNLTLAEVRKVLLGDRQYWTANVPVVLLMRAPVARERNIVLKTIYQMS
;
A
#
# COMPACT_ATOMS: atom_id res chain seq x y z
N MET A 1 7.32 -10.90 -52.55
CA MET A 1 7.55 -11.79 -51.39
C MET A 1 8.57 -11.19 -50.42
N LEU A 2 8.32 -10.00 -49.86
CA LEU A 2 9.25 -9.36 -48.90
C LEU A 2 8.58 -8.33 -47.95
N LEU A 3 7.25 -8.17 -48.02
CA LEU A 3 6.51 -7.15 -47.26
C LEU A 3 5.57 -7.73 -46.18
N ALA A 4 5.47 -9.06 -46.06
CA ALA A 4 4.45 -9.70 -45.21
C ALA A 4 4.94 -10.09 -43.81
N TRP A 5 6.22 -9.93 -43.47
CA TRP A 5 6.77 -10.48 -42.22
C TRP A 5 7.43 -9.46 -41.27
N LEU A 6 7.31 -8.16 -41.54
CA LEU A 6 7.72 -7.12 -40.59
C LEU A 6 6.65 -6.78 -39.54
N CYS A 7 5.44 -7.34 -39.64
CA CYS A 7 4.33 -6.95 -38.75
C CYS A 7 4.25 -7.77 -37.45
N LEU A 8 5.14 -8.75 -37.24
CA LEU A 8 5.04 -9.69 -36.11
C LEU A 8 5.86 -9.29 -34.86
N CYS A 9 6.58 -8.17 -34.87
CA CYS A 9 7.37 -7.70 -33.71
C CYS A 9 6.63 -6.65 -32.85
N GLY A 10 5.45 -6.19 -33.28
CA GLY A 10 4.77 -5.05 -32.65
C GLY A 10 3.76 -5.38 -31.54
N LEU A 11 3.46 -6.67 -31.32
CA LEU A 11 2.55 -7.08 -30.25
C LEU A 11 3.34 -7.54 -29.03
N GLN A 12 4.16 -6.63 -28.48
CA GLN A 12 4.59 -6.78 -27.10
C GLN A 12 3.36 -6.55 -26.23
N THR A 13 2.64 -7.64 -25.93
CA THR A 13 1.77 -7.70 -24.76
C THR A 13 2.59 -7.20 -23.58
N ALA A 14 2.30 -5.98 -23.14
CA ALA A 14 2.76 -5.49 -21.85
C ALA A 14 2.10 -6.39 -20.80
N ILE A 15 2.75 -7.50 -20.49
CA ILE A 15 2.53 -8.25 -19.27
C ILE A 15 2.91 -7.28 -18.16
N ALA A 16 1.92 -6.53 -17.68
CA ALA A 16 2.02 -5.83 -16.41
C ALA A 16 2.50 -6.88 -15.42
N GLN A 17 3.78 -6.80 -15.06
CA GLN A 17 4.36 -7.65 -14.04
C GLN A 17 3.61 -7.26 -12.79
N GLY A 18 2.59 -8.04 -12.43
CA GLY A 18 2.01 -7.99 -11.11
C GLY A 18 3.14 -8.39 -10.17
N HIS A 19 3.98 -7.41 -9.83
CA HIS A 19 4.88 -7.54 -8.70
C HIS A 19 4.00 -8.01 -7.55
N ASP A 20 4.55 -8.83 -6.68
CA ASP A 20 3.96 -9.04 -5.38
C ASP A 20 4.13 -7.72 -4.61
N LEU A 21 3.28 -6.73 -4.95
CA LEU A 21 3.54 -5.30 -4.77
C LEU A 21 3.57 -4.97 -3.28
N ASP A 22 4.65 -4.37 -2.80
CA ASP A 22 4.72 -3.84 -1.44
C ASP A 22 3.56 -2.88 -1.15
N VAL A 23 3.09 -2.85 0.10
CA VAL A 23 2.07 -1.89 0.55
C VAL A 23 2.75 -0.71 1.19
N ALA A 24 2.53 0.48 0.63
CA ALA A 24 2.99 1.72 1.20
C ALA A 24 2.00 2.30 2.21
N VAL A 25 2.52 2.86 3.30
CA VAL A 25 1.76 3.73 4.20
C VAL A 25 2.00 5.16 3.78
N VAL A 26 0.93 5.86 3.40
CA VAL A 26 0.99 7.26 2.94
C VAL A 26 0.33 8.15 3.99
N VAL A 27 0.97 9.27 4.31
CA VAL A 27 0.49 10.28 5.26
C VAL A 27 0.36 11.63 4.57
N HIS A 28 -0.53 12.49 5.09
CA HIS A 28 -0.62 13.87 4.62
C HIS A 28 0.70 14.62 4.94
N PRO A 29 1.23 15.47 4.04
CA PRO A 29 2.51 16.15 4.25
C PRO A 29 2.59 16.99 5.54
N ASP A 30 1.45 17.55 5.98
CA ASP A 30 1.39 18.34 7.22
C ASP A 30 1.31 17.48 8.50
N THR A 31 1.27 16.15 8.37
CA THR A 31 1.31 15.26 9.54
C THR A 31 2.72 15.29 10.12
N PRO A 32 2.91 15.58 11.41
CA PRO A 32 4.23 15.72 12.02
C PRO A 32 4.86 14.34 12.29
N VAL A 33 5.12 13.59 11.22
CA VAL A 33 5.66 12.23 11.29
C VAL A 33 6.60 11.96 10.12
N SER A 34 7.69 11.27 10.39
CA SER A 34 8.67 10.83 9.40
C SER A 34 9.14 9.42 9.73
N ASN A 35 9.40 8.60 8.70
CA ASN A 35 10.04 7.29 8.82
C ASN A 35 9.38 6.34 9.84
N LEU A 36 8.05 6.21 9.77
CA LEU A 36 7.29 5.31 10.65
C LEU A 36 7.81 3.88 10.57
N THR A 37 8.18 3.32 11.71
CA THR A 37 8.52 1.90 11.82
C THR A 37 7.26 1.03 11.80
N LEU A 38 7.41 -0.25 11.45
CA LEU A 38 6.28 -1.21 11.48
C LEU A 38 5.62 -1.31 12.86
N ALA A 39 6.42 -1.21 13.93
CA ALA A 39 5.92 -1.23 15.30
C ALA A 39 5.05 0.00 15.62
N GLU A 40 5.40 1.18 15.10
CA GLU A 40 4.60 2.38 15.27
C GLU A 40 3.34 2.37 14.42
N VAL A 41 3.43 1.87 13.19
CA VAL A 41 2.26 1.62 12.34
C VAL A 41 1.27 0.70 13.06
N ARG A 42 1.76 -0.34 13.74
CA ARG A 42 0.93 -1.23 14.55
C ARG A 42 0.22 -0.49 15.69
N LYS A 43 0.94 0.31 16.48
CA LYS A 43 0.33 1.10 17.57
C LYS A 43 -0.78 2.01 17.06
N VAL A 44 -0.59 2.62 15.89
CA VAL A 44 -1.57 3.49 15.26
C VAL A 44 -2.80 2.71 14.81
N LEU A 45 -2.63 1.59 14.09
CA LEU A 45 -3.74 0.75 13.60
C LEU A 45 -4.50 0.03 14.73
N LEU A 46 -3.83 -0.34 15.82
CA LEU A 46 -4.47 -0.92 17.02
C LEU A 46 -5.20 0.13 17.87
N GLY A 47 -4.95 1.42 17.65
CA GLY A 47 -5.52 2.50 18.44
C GLY A 47 -4.76 2.84 19.72
N ASP A 48 -3.58 2.23 19.96
CA ASP A 48 -2.68 2.58 21.08
C ASP A 48 -2.14 4.03 20.95
N ARG A 49 -2.01 4.51 19.71
CA ARG A 49 -1.67 5.91 19.39
C ARG A 49 -2.86 6.58 18.70
N GLN A 50 -3.55 7.44 19.44
CA GLN A 50 -4.72 8.19 18.95
C GLN A 50 -4.39 9.63 18.51
N TYR A 51 -3.20 10.12 18.88
CA TYR A 51 -2.74 11.48 18.62
C TYR A 51 -1.27 11.46 18.18
N TRP A 52 -0.92 12.28 17.18
CA TRP A 52 0.48 12.53 16.79
C TRP A 52 1.17 13.51 17.75
N THR A 53 0.42 14.54 18.15
CA THR A 53 0.74 15.54 19.18
C THR A 53 -0.53 15.83 19.99
N ALA A 54 -0.45 16.60 21.07
CA ALA A 54 -1.60 16.89 21.94
C ALA A 54 -2.86 17.45 21.22
N ASN A 55 -2.71 18.02 20.02
CA ASN A 55 -3.77 18.68 19.26
C ASN A 55 -3.99 18.10 17.85
N VAL A 56 -3.28 17.04 17.45
CA VAL A 56 -3.42 16.44 16.11
C VAL A 56 -3.87 14.98 16.24
N PRO A 57 -5.17 14.68 16.02
CA PRO A 57 -5.68 13.32 16.11
C PRO A 57 -5.20 12.46 14.93
N VAL A 58 -5.11 11.15 15.17
CA VAL A 58 -4.85 10.17 14.12
C VAL A 58 -6.16 9.82 13.41
N VAL A 59 -6.20 10.03 12.10
CA VAL A 59 -7.33 9.63 11.23
C VAL A 59 -6.85 8.53 10.29
N LEU A 60 -7.47 7.35 10.40
CA LEU A 60 -7.13 6.19 9.57
C LEU A 60 -8.02 6.12 8.34
N LEU A 61 -7.38 6.10 7.17
CA LEU A 61 -8.05 5.85 5.89
C LEU A 61 -7.62 4.48 5.38
N MET A 62 -8.59 3.59 5.16
CA MET A 62 -8.33 2.25 4.65
C MET A 62 -9.26 1.95 3.48
N ARG A 63 -8.72 1.33 2.42
CA ARG A 63 -9.49 0.92 1.26
C ARG A 63 -10.64 -0.02 1.67
N ALA A 64 -11.68 -0.05 0.83
CA ALA A 64 -12.90 -0.81 0.99
C ALA A 64 -12.68 -2.29 1.41
N PRO A 65 -13.68 -2.92 2.05
CA PRO A 65 -13.61 -4.34 2.41
C PRO A 65 -13.32 -5.17 1.15
N VAL A 66 -12.52 -6.23 1.27
CA VAL A 66 -12.05 -7.12 0.17
C VAL A 66 -10.77 -6.64 -0.57
N ALA A 67 -10.24 -5.45 -0.28
CA ALA A 67 -8.96 -5.02 -0.87
C ALA A 67 -7.75 -5.82 -0.34
N ARG A 68 -6.75 -6.10 -1.19
CA ARG A 68 -5.49 -6.78 -0.82
C ARG A 68 -4.80 -6.11 0.37
N GLU A 69 -4.80 -4.78 0.40
CA GLU A 69 -4.18 -4.00 1.48
C GLU A 69 -4.82 -4.31 2.84
N ARG A 70 -6.14 -4.49 2.89
CA ARG A 70 -6.85 -4.87 4.12
C ARG A 70 -6.37 -6.23 4.63
N ASN A 71 -6.23 -7.22 3.74
CA ASN A 71 -5.77 -8.56 4.12
C ASN A 71 -4.34 -8.53 4.66
N ILE A 72 -3.46 -7.74 4.05
CA ILE A 72 -2.08 -7.54 4.52
C ILE A 72 -2.08 -6.88 5.90
N VAL A 73 -2.92 -5.87 6.13
CA VAL A 73 -3.05 -5.24 7.44
C VAL A 73 -3.53 -6.25 8.49
N LEU A 74 -4.58 -7.02 8.21
CA LEU A 74 -5.10 -8.04 9.14
C LEU A 74 -4.02 -9.09 9.49
N LYS A 75 -3.30 -9.60 8.50
CA LYS A 75 -2.28 -10.63 8.70
C LYS A 75 -0.99 -10.11 9.34
N THR A 76 -0.46 -8.99 8.86
CA THR A 76 0.87 -8.50 9.27
C THR A 76 0.82 -7.59 10.49
N ILE A 77 -0.21 -6.74 10.58
CA ILE A 77 -0.34 -5.76 11.66
C ILE A 77 -1.09 -6.35 12.84
N TYR A 78 -2.30 -6.88 12.60
CA TYR A 78 -3.14 -7.49 13.64
C TYR A 78 -2.77 -8.93 13.95
N GLN A 79 -1.88 -9.56 13.16
CA GLN A 79 -1.42 -10.93 13.36
C GLN A 79 -2.58 -11.94 13.43
N MET A 80 -3.66 -11.67 12.69
CA MET A 80 -4.78 -12.59 12.56
C MET A 80 -4.42 -13.70 11.57
N SER A 81 -4.62 -14.94 12.00
CA SER A 81 -4.36 -16.17 11.25
C SER A 81 -5.52 -16.54 10.33
#